data_AF-W7SM69-F1
#
_entry.id   AF-W7SM69-F1
#
_cell.length_a   1.000
_cell.length_b   1.000
_cell.length_c   1.000
_cell.angle_alpha   90.00
_cell.angle_beta   90.00
_cell.angle_gamma   90.00
#
_symmetry.space_group_name_H-M   'P 1'
#
loop_
_entity.id
_entity.type
_entity.pdbx_description
1 polymer ?
#
loop_
_entity_poly.entity_id
_entity_poly.type
_entity_poly.pdbx_seq_one_letter_code
_entity_poly.pdbx_strand_id
1 'polypeptide(L)'
;MTDSEQMAELLARNAAMLDSMGQLLAGAQQQLAHVQQLNRDLRARTGLAQSPDRMVTVVVDGAGGLRRLSFDRDAFEHHTPASLADAVADAVREAMRQVGAEATEPEDVPQPEAEPEPQPEPEPQHAAGPPPILESNPTEQALFAEEQFEQPPFEQKQFTEPTFAEPDFTEQPEPVAAPEPALEPVPTPVAIQDPAPPAPDQTSDSGSQIEHVMSALSKLPSYTGVVTRVLGVRDPERAASIAAEYQLGDTIVERTFLSTSANPAYTGDGLVRYTIDARHGGKLIGAISEDGEQFGEVVFGPGATFRVTGKRYYPSIKGWDIALEELG
;
A
#
# COMPACT_ATOMS: atom_id res chain seq x y z
N MET A 1 -39.11 -46.79 -24.56
CA MET A 1 -38.58 -45.85 -23.55
C MET A 1 -39.58 -44.74 -23.41
N THR A 2 -40.00 -44.45 -22.18
CA THR A 2 -41.00 -43.41 -21.90
C THR A 2 -40.31 -42.05 -21.78
N ASP A 3 -41.00 -40.95 -22.11
CA ASP A 3 -40.48 -39.58 -21.98
C ASP A 3 -39.92 -39.30 -20.56
N SER A 4 -40.46 -39.98 -19.55
CA SER A 4 -39.99 -39.91 -18.16
C SER A 4 -38.59 -40.50 -17.95
N GLU A 5 -38.22 -41.55 -18.68
CA GLU A 5 -36.89 -42.17 -18.58
C GLU A 5 -35.84 -41.27 -19.22
N GLN A 6 -36.16 -40.69 -20.39
CA GLN A 6 -35.27 -39.75 -21.09
C GLN A 6 -35.01 -38.48 -20.27
N MET A 7 -36.05 -37.95 -19.61
CA MET A 7 -35.89 -36.79 -18.72
C MET A 7 -35.01 -37.13 -17.51
N ALA A 8 -35.20 -38.31 -16.90
CA ALA A 8 -34.37 -38.75 -15.77
C ALA A 8 -32.89 -38.90 -16.18
N GLU A 9 -32.62 -39.45 -17.36
CA GLU A 9 -31.26 -39.59 -17.91
C GLU A 9 -30.61 -38.22 -18.19
N LEU A 10 -31.37 -37.28 -18.77
CA LEU A 10 -30.89 -35.92 -19.02
C LEU A 10 -30.53 -35.19 -17.71
N LEU A 11 -31.37 -35.32 -16.67
CA LEU A 11 -31.10 -34.72 -15.37
C LEU A 11 -29.87 -35.35 -14.71
N ALA A 12 -29.73 -36.68 -14.77
CA ALA A 12 -28.56 -37.37 -14.25
C ALA A 12 -27.27 -36.94 -14.95
N ARG A 13 -27.31 -36.77 -16.28
CA ARG A 13 -26.17 -36.29 -17.07
C ARG A 13 -25.81 -34.84 -16.75
N ASN A 14 -26.80 -33.97 -16.59
CA ASN A 14 -26.57 -32.57 -16.24
C ASN A 14 -25.97 -32.47 -14.83
N ALA A 15 -26.51 -33.24 -13.87
CA ALA A 15 -25.96 -33.33 -12.52
C ALA A 15 -24.49 -33.80 -12.52
N ALA A 16 -24.14 -34.82 -13.30
CA ALA A 16 -22.77 -35.29 -13.43
C ALA A 16 -21.82 -34.25 -14.06
N MET A 17 -22.30 -33.47 -15.03
CA MET A 17 -21.52 -32.39 -15.66
C MET A 17 -21.29 -31.21 -14.70
N LEU A 18 -22.28 -30.85 -13.89
CA LEU A 18 -22.14 -29.81 -12.87
C LEU A 18 -21.17 -30.24 -11.77
N ASP A 19 -21.22 -31.51 -11.35
CA ASP A 19 -20.28 -32.07 -10.38
C ASP A 19 -18.84 -32.06 -10.92
N SER A 20 -18.63 -32.45 -12.18
CA SER A 20 -17.29 -32.40 -12.80
C SER A 20 -16.75 -30.99 -12.93
N MET A 21 -17.60 -30.02 -13.29
CA MET A 21 -17.21 -28.61 -13.36
C MET A 21 -16.88 -28.06 -11.95
N GLY A 22 -17.64 -28.48 -10.93
CA GLY A 22 -17.36 -28.14 -9.54
C GLY A 22 -16.00 -28.66 -9.06
N GLN A 23 -15.68 -29.91 -9.39
CA GLN A 23 -14.38 -30.50 -9.08
C GLN A 23 -13.21 -29.78 -9.78
N LEU A 24 -13.37 -29.40 -11.05
CA LEU A 24 -12.37 -28.64 -11.80
C LEU A 24 -12.12 -27.25 -11.18
N LEU A 25 -13.19 -26.53 -10.82
CA LEU A 25 -13.06 -25.21 -10.18
C LEU A 25 -12.41 -25.31 -8.80
N ALA A 26 -12.77 -26.32 -8.00
CA ALA A 26 -12.15 -26.56 -6.70
C ALA A 26 -10.65 -26.85 -6.85
N GLY A 27 -10.27 -27.67 -7.83
CA GLY A 27 -8.86 -27.96 -8.14
C GLY A 27 -8.08 -26.71 -8.55
N ALA A 28 -8.64 -25.87 -9.42
CA ALA A 28 -8.02 -24.61 -9.86
C ALA A 28 -7.82 -23.62 -8.70
N GLN A 29 -8.82 -23.49 -7.81
CA GLN A 29 -8.73 -22.66 -6.61
C GLN A 29 -7.62 -23.15 -5.67
N GLN A 30 -7.53 -24.47 -5.46
CA GLN A 30 -6.50 -25.08 -4.63
C GLN A 30 -5.08 -24.83 -5.20
N GLN A 31 -4.91 -24.96 -6.52
CA GLN A 31 -3.65 -24.65 -7.19
C GLN A 31 -3.25 -23.17 -7.02
N LEU A 32 -4.20 -22.24 -7.18
CA LEU A 32 -3.93 -20.82 -7.01
C LEU A 32 -3.56 -20.47 -5.56
N ALA A 33 -4.27 -21.03 -4.58
CA ALA A 33 -3.93 -20.88 -3.16
C ALA A 33 -2.53 -21.41 -2.85
N HIS A 34 -2.15 -22.55 -3.44
CA HIS A 34 -0.82 -23.12 -3.27
C HIS A 34 0.29 -22.22 -3.85
N VAL A 35 0.11 -21.69 -5.06
CA VAL A 35 1.07 -20.74 -5.67
C VAL A 35 1.20 -19.45 -4.85
N GLN A 36 0.09 -18.92 -4.33
CA GLN A 36 0.12 -17.75 -3.45
C GLN A 36 0.88 -18.03 -2.14
N GLN A 37 0.69 -19.21 -1.56
CA GLN A 37 1.40 -19.63 -0.36
C GLN A 37 2.90 -19.76 -0.63
N LEU A 38 3.29 -20.43 -1.72
CA LEU A 38 4.70 -20.52 -2.14
C LEU A 38 5.34 -19.13 -2.32
N ASN A 39 4.65 -18.20 -2.99
CA ASN A 39 5.15 -16.84 -3.14
C ASN A 39 5.32 -16.10 -1.80
N ARG A 40 4.41 -16.33 -0.85
CA ARG A 40 4.51 -15.78 0.51
C ARG A 40 5.71 -16.37 1.24
N ASP A 41 5.89 -17.68 1.16
CA ASP A 41 6.98 -18.39 1.84
C ASP A 41 8.35 -18.00 1.25
N LEU A 42 8.45 -17.87 -0.08
CA LEU A 42 9.65 -17.36 -0.74
C LEU A 42 9.98 -15.93 -0.30
N ARG A 43 8.99 -15.05 -0.18
CA ARG A 43 9.21 -13.67 0.31
C ARG A 43 9.55 -13.59 1.80
N ALA A 44 9.06 -14.53 2.60
CA ALA A 44 9.35 -14.59 4.03
C ALA A 44 10.75 -15.12 4.33
N ARG A 45 11.36 -15.86 3.39
CA ARG A 45 12.77 -16.29 3.50
C ARG A 45 13.69 -15.08 3.45
N THR A 46 14.69 -15.07 4.33
CA THR A 46 15.68 -14.00 4.39
C THR A 46 17.07 -14.58 4.58
N GLY A 47 18.04 -14.09 3.82
CA GLY A 47 19.46 -14.37 4.04
C GLY A 47 20.10 -13.25 4.84
N LEU A 48 20.92 -13.62 5.83
CA LEU A 48 21.68 -12.67 6.64
C LEU A 48 23.16 -12.92 6.42
N ALA A 49 23.85 -11.92 5.88
CA ALA A 49 25.30 -11.98 5.74
C ALA A 49 25.97 -10.75 6.29
N GLN A 50 27.22 -10.96 6.69
CA GLN A 50 28.10 -9.91 7.18
C GLN A 50 29.31 -9.83 6.25
N SER A 51 29.80 -8.62 5.99
CA SER A 51 31.05 -8.43 5.26
C SER A 51 32.23 -9.10 6.00
N PRO A 52 33.29 -9.53 5.30
CA PRO A 52 34.43 -10.24 5.92
C PRO A 52 35.11 -9.49 7.07
N ASP A 53 35.11 -8.16 7.00
CA ASP A 53 35.65 -7.23 8.00
C ASP A 53 34.64 -6.87 9.12
N ARG A 54 33.45 -7.46 9.11
CA ARG A 54 32.36 -7.25 10.08
C ARG A 54 31.76 -5.83 10.11
N MET A 55 32.10 -4.99 9.15
CA MET A 55 31.64 -3.60 9.10
C MET A 55 30.19 -3.45 8.67
N VAL A 56 29.71 -4.36 7.83
CA VAL A 56 28.38 -4.25 7.22
C VAL A 56 27.62 -5.53 7.46
N THR A 57 26.41 -5.42 7.97
CA THR A 57 25.45 -6.53 8.05
C THR A 57 24.27 -6.23 7.12
N VAL A 58 23.96 -7.20 6.28
CA VAL A 58 22.92 -7.12 5.26
C VAL A 58 21.90 -8.23 5.50
N VAL A 59 20.62 -7.89 5.37
CA VAL A 59 19.52 -8.84 5.28
C VAL A 59 18.83 -8.65 3.94
N VAL A 60 18.74 -9.73 3.16
CA VAL A 60 18.08 -9.78 1.85
C VAL A 60 16.92 -10.76 1.92
N ASP A 61 15.82 -10.49 1.22
CA ASP A 61 14.71 -11.43 1.11
C ASP A 61 14.91 -12.48 -0.01
N GLY A 62 13.99 -13.46 -0.08
CA GLY A 62 14.05 -14.54 -1.07
C GLY A 62 13.94 -14.09 -2.53
N ALA A 63 13.48 -12.87 -2.80
CA ALA A 63 13.44 -12.29 -4.14
C ALA A 63 14.72 -11.51 -4.49
N GLY A 64 15.64 -11.36 -3.53
CA GLY A 64 16.85 -10.56 -3.68
C GLY A 64 16.71 -9.09 -3.32
N GLY A 65 15.58 -8.70 -2.72
CA GLY A 65 15.35 -7.35 -2.22
C GLY A 65 16.09 -7.09 -0.91
N LEU A 66 16.82 -5.96 -0.82
CA LEU A 66 17.51 -5.54 0.40
C LEU A 66 16.50 -5.10 1.46
N ARG A 67 16.37 -5.85 2.56
CA ARG A 67 15.44 -5.55 3.67
C ARG A 67 16.06 -4.70 4.74
N ARG A 68 17.33 -4.95 5.06
CA ARG A 68 18.05 -4.23 6.11
C ARG A 68 19.51 -4.11 5.75
N LEU A 69 20.04 -2.91 5.98
CA LEU A 69 21.46 -2.61 5.89
C LEU A 69 21.87 -1.94 7.20
N SER A 70 22.90 -2.47 7.85
CA SER A 70 23.44 -1.93 9.09
C SER A 70 24.95 -1.80 8.93
N PHE A 71 25.47 -0.64 9.33
CA PHE A 71 26.90 -0.38 9.43
C PHE A 71 27.31 -0.46 10.89
N ASP A 72 28.48 -1.02 11.16
CA ASP A 72 29.14 -0.87 12.44
C ASP A 72 29.51 0.61 12.65
N ARG A 73 29.51 1.07 13.89
CA ARG A 73 29.79 2.46 14.24
C ARG A 73 31.20 2.88 13.80
N ASP A 74 32.16 1.97 13.94
CA ASP A 74 33.58 2.27 13.70
C ASP A 74 33.93 2.20 12.20
N ALA A 75 33.01 1.67 11.38
CA ALA A 75 33.20 1.53 9.93
C ALA A 75 33.39 2.89 9.24
N PHE A 76 32.67 3.93 9.67
CA PHE A 76 32.79 5.27 9.08
C PHE A 76 34.06 6.01 9.50
N GLU A 77 34.66 5.64 10.63
CA GLU A 77 35.86 6.31 11.15
C GLU A 77 37.14 5.81 10.47
N HIS A 78 37.15 4.56 10.02
CA HIS A 78 38.36 3.88 9.54
C HIS A 78 38.33 3.52 8.04
N HIS A 79 37.21 3.74 7.34
CA HIS A 79 37.05 3.30 5.96
C HIS A 79 36.57 4.42 5.03
N THR A 80 36.96 4.30 3.76
CA THR A 80 36.51 5.21 2.71
C THR A 80 35.13 4.78 2.19
N PRO A 81 34.32 5.70 1.62
CA PRO A 81 33.04 5.35 1.02
C PRO A 81 33.12 4.25 -0.04
N ALA A 82 34.21 4.21 -0.82
CA ALA A 82 34.44 3.16 -1.81
C ALA A 82 34.62 1.78 -1.16
N SER A 83 35.42 1.69 -0.09
CA SER A 83 35.61 0.44 0.66
C SER A 83 34.31 -0.05 1.31
N LEU A 84 33.46 0.87 1.79
CA LEU A 84 32.16 0.51 2.34
C LEU A 84 31.20 -0.01 1.26
N ALA A 85 31.20 0.60 0.07
CA ALA A 85 30.39 0.13 -1.06
C ALA A 85 30.78 -1.30 -1.49
N ASP A 86 32.08 -1.59 -1.57
CA ASP A 86 32.57 -2.94 -1.87
C ASP A 86 32.14 -3.94 -0.79
N ALA A 87 32.27 -3.57 0.49
CA ALA A 87 31.83 -4.41 1.62
C ALA A 87 30.32 -4.70 1.59
N VAL A 88 29.50 -3.71 1.22
CA VAL A 88 28.05 -3.89 1.02
C VAL A 88 27.79 -4.86 -0.12
N ALA A 89 28.43 -4.69 -1.27
CA ALA A 89 28.23 -5.54 -2.43
C ALA A 89 28.61 -7.00 -2.14
N ASP A 90 29.69 -7.24 -1.41
CA ASP A 90 30.12 -8.57 -0.99
C ASP A 90 29.14 -9.19 0.02
N ALA A 91 28.68 -8.43 1.02
CA ALA A 91 27.69 -8.90 1.97
C ALA A 91 26.34 -9.24 1.29
N VAL A 92 25.87 -8.42 0.35
CA VAL A 92 24.65 -8.72 -0.44
C VAL A 92 24.83 -10.01 -1.24
N ARG A 93 25.96 -10.19 -1.93
CA ARG A 93 26.23 -11.39 -2.72
C ARG A 93 26.26 -12.65 -1.86
N GLU A 94 26.79 -12.56 -0.64
CA GLU A 94 26.80 -13.66 0.31
C GLU A 94 25.41 -13.97 0.87
N ALA A 95 24.64 -12.94 1.24
CA ALA A 95 23.26 -13.11 1.69
C ALA A 95 22.40 -13.80 0.61
N MET A 96 22.55 -13.40 -0.65
CA MET A 96 21.90 -14.04 -1.79
C MET A 96 22.31 -15.51 -1.95
N ARG A 97 23.57 -15.84 -1.71
CA ARG A 97 24.04 -17.22 -1.75
C ARG A 97 23.40 -18.07 -0.66
N GLN A 98 23.25 -17.52 0.55
CA GLN A 98 22.60 -18.22 1.66
C GLN A 98 21.12 -18.51 1.36
N VAL A 99 20.39 -17.52 0.84
CA VAL A 99 18.99 -17.69 0.39
C VAL A 99 18.90 -18.82 -0.65
N GLY A 100 19.81 -18.85 -1.62
CA GLY A 100 19.83 -19.87 -2.67
C GLY A 100 20.23 -21.26 -2.15
N ALA A 101 21.16 -21.34 -1.20
CA ALA A 101 21.61 -22.61 -0.63
C ALA A 101 20.50 -23.32 0.15
N GLU A 102 19.72 -22.56 0.93
CA GLU A 102 18.57 -23.09 1.68
C GLU A 102 17.42 -23.50 0.77
N ALA A 103 17.29 -22.89 -0.42
CA ALA A 103 16.31 -23.30 -1.43
C ALA A 103 16.68 -24.61 -2.16
N THR A 104 17.94 -25.06 -2.05
CA THR A 104 18.44 -26.24 -2.76
C THR A 104 18.53 -27.48 -1.87
N GLU A 105 18.15 -27.42 -0.58
CA GLU A 105 17.85 -28.65 0.14
C GLU A 105 16.60 -29.26 -0.48
N PRO A 106 16.70 -30.44 -1.13
CA PRO A 106 15.53 -31.10 -1.65
C PRO A 106 14.74 -31.59 -0.44
N GLU A 107 13.79 -30.78 0.02
CA GLU A 107 12.58 -31.37 0.59
C GLU A 107 12.14 -32.40 -0.45
N ASP A 108 12.07 -33.67 -0.04
CA ASP A 108 11.47 -34.76 -0.79
C ASP A 108 10.09 -34.28 -1.24
N VAL A 109 10.03 -33.58 -2.38
CA VAL A 109 8.78 -33.26 -3.04
C VAL A 109 8.23 -34.65 -3.32
N PRO A 110 7.14 -35.07 -2.65
CA PRO A 110 6.59 -36.39 -2.90
C PRO A 110 6.35 -36.43 -4.39
N GLN A 111 7.09 -37.28 -5.09
CA GLN A 111 6.84 -37.50 -6.51
C GLN A 111 5.35 -37.78 -6.59
N PRO A 112 4.57 -36.98 -7.35
CA PRO A 112 3.15 -37.22 -7.47
C PRO A 112 3.02 -38.70 -7.81
N GLU A 113 2.37 -39.46 -6.92
CA GLU A 113 2.08 -40.87 -7.15
C GLU A 113 1.56 -40.95 -8.58
N ALA A 114 2.29 -41.69 -9.42
CA ALA A 114 2.06 -41.75 -10.85
C ALA A 114 0.55 -41.79 -11.09
N GLU A 115 0.02 -40.77 -11.78
CA GLU A 115 -1.40 -40.74 -12.15
C GLU A 115 -1.74 -42.13 -12.70
N PRO A 116 -2.79 -42.79 -12.18
CA PRO A 116 -3.16 -44.12 -12.64
C PRO A 116 -3.29 -44.04 -14.16
N GLU A 117 -2.54 -44.90 -14.86
CA GLU A 117 -2.50 -44.93 -16.32
C GLU A 117 -3.94 -44.79 -16.84
N PRO A 118 -4.21 -43.84 -17.75
CA PRO A 118 -5.55 -43.63 -18.27
C PRO A 118 -6.07 -44.97 -18.78
N GLN A 119 -7.15 -45.46 -18.16
CA GLN A 119 -7.80 -46.67 -18.62
C GLN A 119 -8.14 -46.48 -20.11
N PRO A 120 -7.91 -47.50 -20.95
CA PRO A 120 -8.12 -47.39 -22.39
C PRO A 120 -9.52 -46.88 -22.65
N GLU A 121 -9.59 -45.71 -23.29
CA GLU A 121 -10.81 -45.09 -23.77
C GLU A 121 -11.59 -46.15 -24.57
N PRO A 122 -12.86 -46.45 -24.26
CA PRO A 122 -13.63 -47.40 -25.03
C PRO A 122 -13.70 -46.92 -26.47
N GLU A 123 -13.23 -47.75 -27.40
CA GLU A 123 -13.19 -47.45 -28.83
C GLU A 123 -14.53 -46.85 -29.29
N PRO A 124 -14.53 -45.64 -29.89
CA PRO A 124 -15.74 -45.06 -30.43
C PRO A 124 -16.23 -45.93 -31.57
N GLN A 125 -17.28 -46.70 -31.32
CA GLN A 125 -17.98 -47.44 -32.36
C GLN A 125 -18.48 -46.46 -33.41
N HIS A 126 -17.92 -46.61 -34.61
CA HIS A 126 -18.26 -45.88 -35.83
C HIS A 126 -19.77 -45.79 -36.06
N ALA A 127 -20.38 -44.65 -35.72
CA ALA A 127 -21.61 -44.19 -36.36
C ALA A 127 -21.21 -43.25 -37.50
N ALA A 128 -21.09 -43.83 -38.70
CA ALA A 128 -20.92 -43.09 -39.94
C ALA A 128 -22.18 -42.24 -40.20
N GLY A 129 -22.09 -40.94 -39.88
CA GLY A 129 -23.03 -39.93 -40.31
C GLY A 129 -22.26 -38.64 -40.59
N PRO A 130 -22.40 -38.02 -41.77
CA PRO A 130 -21.82 -36.70 -42.00
C PRO A 130 -22.42 -35.71 -41.00
N PRO A 131 -21.61 -34.83 -40.37
CA PRO A 131 -22.15 -33.81 -39.48
C PRO A 131 -23.05 -32.86 -40.28
N PRO A 132 -24.23 -32.47 -39.76
CA PRO A 132 -25.00 -31.39 -40.35
C PRO A 132 -24.19 -30.10 -40.26
N ILE A 133 -24.07 -29.41 -41.39
CA ILE A 133 -23.54 -28.06 -41.48
C ILE A 133 -24.49 -27.17 -40.66
N LEU A 134 -24.05 -26.72 -39.48
CA LEU A 134 -24.73 -25.68 -38.74
C LEU A 134 -24.52 -24.36 -39.48
N GLU A 135 -25.55 -23.94 -40.22
CA GLU A 135 -25.68 -22.56 -40.70
C GLU A 135 -25.63 -21.62 -39.49
N SER A 136 -24.58 -20.81 -39.44
CA SER A 136 -24.41 -19.72 -38.50
C SER A 136 -25.47 -18.65 -38.76
N ASN A 137 -26.50 -18.62 -37.93
CA ASN A 137 -27.50 -17.56 -37.88
C ASN A 137 -26.88 -16.27 -37.28
N PRO A 138 -26.87 -15.12 -37.99
CA PRO A 138 -26.32 -13.87 -37.48
C PRO A 138 -27.38 -13.01 -36.79
N THR A 139 -28.05 -13.50 -35.74
CA THR A 139 -29.13 -12.72 -35.07
C THR A 139 -29.23 -12.90 -33.54
N GLU A 140 -28.11 -13.13 -32.85
CA GLU A 140 -28.06 -13.09 -31.36
C GLU A 140 -27.09 -12.02 -30.84
N GLN A 141 -27.21 -10.79 -31.35
CA GLN A 141 -26.50 -9.61 -30.80
C GLN A 141 -27.44 -8.57 -30.16
N ALA A 142 -28.67 -8.92 -29.83
CA ALA A 142 -29.61 -7.96 -29.25
C ALA A 142 -30.46 -8.59 -28.14
N LEU A 143 -29.84 -9.08 -27.07
CA LEU A 143 -30.53 -9.49 -25.83
C LEU A 143 -29.57 -9.57 -24.63
N PHE A 144 -28.70 -8.57 -24.46
CA PHE A 144 -28.20 -8.22 -23.12
C PHE A 144 -29.11 -7.14 -22.57
N ALA A 145 -30.31 -7.57 -22.21
CA ALA A 145 -31.23 -6.80 -21.38
C ALA A 145 -30.60 -6.65 -19.99
N GLU A 146 -30.76 -5.47 -19.43
CA GLU A 146 -30.35 -5.04 -18.10
C GLU A 146 -30.79 -6.05 -17.02
N GLU A 147 -29.89 -6.92 -16.57
CA GLU A 147 -30.03 -7.53 -15.24
C GLU A 147 -29.71 -6.46 -14.20
N GLN A 148 -30.75 -5.68 -13.88
CA GLN A 148 -30.81 -4.89 -12.67
C GLN A 148 -30.68 -5.85 -11.49
N PHE A 149 -29.50 -5.86 -10.88
CA PHE A 149 -29.31 -6.43 -9.55
C PHE A 149 -30.23 -5.69 -8.57
N GLU A 150 -31.40 -6.27 -8.27
CA GLU A 150 -32.18 -5.92 -7.09
C GLU A 150 -31.31 -6.23 -5.87
N GLN A 151 -30.70 -5.19 -5.30
CA GLN A 151 -30.10 -5.29 -3.99
C GLN A 151 -31.21 -5.65 -2.99
N PRO A 152 -31.03 -6.66 -2.13
CA PRO A 152 -31.99 -6.95 -1.08
C PRO A 152 -32.18 -5.71 -0.20
N PRO A 153 -33.40 -5.43 0.28
CA PRO A 153 -33.65 -4.29 1.15
C PRO A 153 -32.78 -4.45 2.41
N PHE A 154 -31.83 -3.53 2.58
CA PHE A 154 -31.11 -3.36 3.84
C PHE A 154 -32.16 -3.05 4.92
N GLU A 155 -32.40 -4.00 5.83
CA GLU A 155 -33.11 -3.74 7.08
C GLU A 155 -32.32 -2.66 7.84
N GLN A 156 -32.80 -1.41 7.76
CA GLN A 156 -32.42 -0.36 8.69
C GLN A 156 -32.97 -0.75 10.06
N LYS A 157 -32.17 -1.50 10.82
CA LYS A 157 -32.36 -1.62 12.27
C LYS A 157 -32.24 -0.22 12.84
N GLN A 158 -33.39 0.33 13.22
CA GLN A 158 -33.51 1.60 13.93
C GLN A 158 -32.58 1.55 15.15
N PHE A 159 -31.46 2.25 15.05
CA PHE A 159 -30.58 2.48 16.18
C PHE A 159 -31.31 3.49 17.07
N THR A 160 -32.06 3.00 18.06
CA THR A 160 -32.58 3.83 19.14
C THR A 160 -31.39 4.38 19.90
N GLU A 161 -31.11 5.67 19.69
CA GLU A 161 -30.13 6.41 20.48
C GLU A 161 -30.47 6.25 21.97
N PRO A 162 -29.51 5.86 22.82
CA PRO A 162 -29.72 5.94 24.26
C PRO A 162 -29.91 7.41 24.63
N THR A 163 -31.10 7.73 25.13
CA THR A 163 -31.41 9.02 25.75
C THR A 163 -30.48 9.21 26.94
N PHE A 164 -29.36 9.89 26.72
CA PHE A 164 -28.51 10.38 27.80
C PHE A 164 -29.28 11.51 28.49
N ALA A 165 -29.65 11.28 29.75
CA ALA A 165 -30.20 12.30 30.62
C ALA A 165 -29.19 13.45 30.71
N GLU A 166 -29.61 14.63 30.28
CA GLU A 166 -28.84 15.86 30.39
C GLU A 166 -28.48 16.10 31.86
N PRO A 167 -27.19 16.26 32.22
CA PRO A 167 -26.83 16.69 33.55
C PRO A 167 -27.30 18.13 33.74
N ASP A 168 -28.07 18.34 34.81
CA ASP A 168 -28.55 19.62 35.31
C ASP A 168 -27.36 20.57 35.52
N PHE A 169 -27.11 21.44 34.54
CA PHE A 169 -26.08 22.47 34.58
C PHE A 169 -26.59 23.61 35.45
N THR A 170 -26.25 23.55 36.74
CA THR A 170 -26.46 24.65 37.67
C THR A 170 -25.73 25.89 37.16
N GLU A 171 -26.49 26.97 36.88
CA GLU A 171 -26.00 28.27 36.43
C GLU A 171 -24.77 28.73 37.25
N GLN A 172 -23.60 28.65 36.62
CA GLN A 172 -22.40 29.29 37.12
C GLN A 172 -22.48 30.78 36.75
N PRO A 173 -22.33 31.73 37.70
CA PRO A 173 -22.50 33.15 37.43
C PRO A 173 -21.53 33.63 36.35
N GLU A 174 -22.04 34.38 35.39
CA GLU A 174 -21.30 34.92 34.25
C GLU A 174 -20.01 35.63 34.71
N PRO A 175 -18.83 35.24 34.20
CA PRO A 175 -17.61 35.98 34.46
C PRO A 175 -17.70 37.34 33.76
N VAL A 176 -17.51 38.40 34.57
CA VAL A 176 -17.45 39.80 34.12
C VAL A 176 -16.52 39.91 32.90
N ALA A 177 -17.07 40.40 31.79
CA ALA A 177 -16.38 40.55 30.52
C ALA A 177 -15.05 41.29 30.70
N ALA A 178 -13.95 40.59 30.44
CA ALA A 178 -12.65 41.21 30.26
C ALA A 178 -12.68 42.07 28.98
N PRO A 179 -12.00 43.23 28.96
CA PRO A 179 -11.96 44.10 27.78
C PRO A 179 -11.41 43.33 26.57
N GLU A 180 -12.10 43.45 25.43
CA GLU A 180 -11.67 42.88 24.15
C GLU A 180 -10.21 43.25 23.87
N PRO A 181 -9.30 42.26 23.71
CA PRO A 181 -7.95 42.54 23.28
C PRO A 181 -8.00 43.07 21.84
N ALA A 182 -7.32 44.19 21.61
CA ALA A 182 -7.16 44.75 20.28
C ALA A 182 -6.64 43.67 19.32
N LEU A 183 -7.30 43.51 18.18
CA LEU A 183 -6.90 42.58 17.11
C LEU A 183 -5.47 42.91 16.69
N GLU A 184 -4.51 42.09 17.13
CA GLU A 184 -3.13 42.16 16.68
C GLU A 184 -3.06 41.81 15.18
N PRO A 185 -2.18 42.46 14.41
CA PRO A 185 -2.04 42.21 12.99
C PRO A 185 -1.69 40.73 12.74
N VAL A 186 -2.40 40.11 11.79
CA VAL A 186 -2.17 38.74 11.33
C VAL A 186 -0.66 38.57 11.02
N PRO A 187 0.04 37.64 11.69
CA PRO A 187 1.46 37.46 11.47
C PRO A 187 1.72 37.05 10.02
N THR A 188 2.73 37.68 9.40
CA THR A 188 3.27 37.26 8.11
C THR A 188 3.79 35.82 8.20
N PRO A 189 3.54 34.97 7.17
CA PRO A 189 3.94 33.57 7.19
C PRO A 189 5.45 33.44 7.43
N VAL A 190 5.81 32.69 8.47
CA VAL A 190 7.20 32.38 8.81
C VAL A 190 7.70 31.37 7.78
N ALA A 191 8.60 31.80 6.91
CA ALA A 191 9.34 30.89 6.05
C ALA A 191 10.23 30.01 6.93
N ILE A 192 9.87 28.74 7.10
CA ILE A 192 10.75 27.73 7.69
C ILE A 192 12.02 27.70 6.82
N GLN A 193 13.14 28.12 7.40
CA GLN A 193 14.43 28.18 6.72
C GLN A 193 15.10 26.82 6.83
N ASP A 194 15.12 26.09 5.72
CA ASP A 194 16.07 24.99 5.55
C ASP A 194 17.51 25.50 5.72
N PRO A 195 18.45 24.63 6.18
CA PRO A 195 19.86 24.96 6.20
C PRO A 195 20.31 25.45 4.81
N ALA A 196 21.26 26.39 4.81
CA ALA A 196 21.77 27.01 3.58
C ALA A 196 22.11 25.92 2.54
N PRO A 197 21.62 26.05 1.29
CA PRO A 197 21.84 25.03 0.28
C PRO A 197 23.36 24.81 0.10
N PRO A 198 23.80 23.55 -0.08
CA PRO A 198 25.20 23.25 -0.34
C PRO A 198 25.69 24.06 -1.56
N ALA A 199 26.97 24.42 -1.55
CA ALA A 199 27.59 25.19 -2.63
C ALA A 199 27.30 24.54 -3.99
N PRO A 200 26.99 25.32 -5.03
CA PRO A 200 26.56 24.81 -6.32
C PRO A 200 27.72 24.13 -7.04
N ASP A 201 27.93 22.85 -6.79
CA ASP A 201 28.79 22.00 -7.60
C ASP A 201 27.90 20.98 -8.33
N GLN A 202 27.89 21.11 -9.67
CA GLN A 202 27.22 20.25 -10.66
C GLN A 202 25.68 20.27 -10.71
N THR A 203 25.10 21.42 -11.06
CA THR A 203 23.69 21.56 -11.45
C THR A 203 23.56 21.60 -12.98
N SER A 204 23.32 20.45 -13.62
CA SER A 204 22.96 20.47 -15.05
C SER A 204 21.86 19.49 -15.47
N ASP A 205 21.09 18.89 -14.56
CA ASP A 205 19.90 18.12 -14.99
C ASP A 205 18.75 18.04 -13.96
N SER A 206 18.90 18.57 -12.75
CA SER A 206 17.84 18.47 -11.72
C SER A 206 16.59 19.28 -12.06
N GLY A 207 16.75 20.39 -12.79
CA GLY A 207 15.62 21.22 -13.23
C GLY A 207 14.69 20.47 -14.20
N SER A 208 15.27 19.69 -15.12
CA SER A 208 14.50 18.91 -16.10
C SER A 208 13.69 17.80 -15.41
N GLN A 209 14.25 17.16 -14.38
CA GLN A 209 13.58 16.11 -13.63
C GLN A 209 12.39 16.64 -12.82
N ILE A 210 12.54 17.78 -12.12
CA ILE A 210 11.44 18.39 -11.36
C ILE A 210 10.29 18.77 -12.31
N GLU A 211 10.61 19.38 -13.47
CA GLU A 211 9.61 19.73 -14.47
C GLU A 211 8.88 18.50 -15.04
N HIS A 212 9.60 17.40 -15.29
CA HIS A 212 8.98 16.15 -15.75
C HIS A 212 8.05 15.55 -14.69
N VAL A 213 8.47 15.51 -13.42
CA VAL A 213 7.61 15.01 -12.33
C VAL A 213 6.39 15.90 -12.16
N MET A 214 6.55 17.22 -12.14
CA MET A 214 5.42 18.16 -12.05
C MET A 214 4.47 18.01 -13.24
N SER A 215 5.00 17.86 -14.45
CA SER A 215 4.20 17.59 -15.66
C SER A 215 3.43 16.28 -15.55
N ALA A 216 4.03 15.22 -15.00
CA ALA A 216 3.35 13.95 -14.76
C ALA A 216 2.24 14.09 -13.71
N LEU A 217 2.53 14.69 -12.54
CA LEU A 217 1.58 14.91 -11.46
C LEU A 217 0.37 15.77 -11.90
N SER A 218 0.61 16.77 -12.76
CA SER A 218 -0.46 17.65 -13.28
C SER A 218 -1.52 16.92 -14.11
N LYS A 219 -1.16 15.76 -14.69
CA LYS A 219 -2.07 14.93 -15.50
C LYS A 219 -2.89 13.96 -14.68
N LEU A 220 -2.52 13.75 -13.42
CA LEU A 220 -3.22 12.85 -12.51
C LEU A 220 -4.43 13.56 -11.87
N PRO A 221 -5.53 12.82 -11.61
CA PRO A 221 -6.65 13.36 -10.85
C PRO A 221 -6.19 13.77 -9.45
N SER A 222 -6.84 14.79 -8.90
CA SER A 222 -6.62 15.18 -7.51
C SER A 222 -7.19 14.13 -6.57
N TYR A 223 -6.46 13.86 -5.50
CA TYR A 223 -6.89 13.03 -4.39
C TYR A 223 -7.64 13.89 -3.36
N THR A 224 -8.73 13.35 -2.82
CA THR A 224 -9.49 13.96 -1.73
C THR A 224 -9.64 12.96 -0.61
N GLY A 225 -9.19 13.31 0.59
CA GLY A 225 -9.21 12.44 1.76
C GLY A 225 -8.10 12.75 2.75
N VAL A 226 -8.09 12.03 3.86
CA VAL A 226 -7.05 12.17 4.88
C VAL A 226 -5.83 11.34 4.50
N VAL A 227 -4.66 11.97 4.45
CA VAL A 227 -3.38 11.31 4.25
C VAL A 227 -2.48 11.50 5.45
N THR A 228 -1.56 10.57 5.67
CA THR A 228 -0.66 10.57 6.82
C THR A 228 0.80 10.53 6.34
N ARG A 229 1.68 11.24 7.04
CA ARG A 229 3.14 11.11 6.89
C ARG A 229 3.76 11.01 8.28
N VAL A 230 4.68 10.08 8.46
CA VAL A 230 5.48 10.00 9.68
C VAL A 230 6.91 10.37 9.34
N LEU A 231 7.49 11.32 10.07
CA LEU A 231 8.90 11.63 9.97
C LEU A 231 9.67 10.63 10.81
N GLY A 232 10.68 9.98 10.22
CA GLY A 232 11.56 8.99 10.89
C GLY A 232 12.46 9.54 12.00
N VAL A 233 12.05 10.62 12.67
CA VAL A 233 12.71 11.22 13.83
C VAL A 233 12.43 10.36 15.05
N ARG A 234 13.50 9.88 15.70
CA ARG A 234 13.43 9.03 16.90
C ARG A 234 13.89 9.71 18.18
N ASP A 235 14.51 10.88 18.04
CA ASP A 235 14.95 11.71 19.17
C ASP A 235 13.81 12.63 19.62
N PRO A 236 13.34 12.54 20.87
CA PRO A 236 12.27 13.39 21.40
C PRO A 236 12.59 14.88 21.38
N GLU A 237 13.84 15.28 21.58
CA GLU A 237 14.22 16.71 21.59
C GLU A 237 14.11 17.28 20.17
N ARG A 238 14.67 16.58 19.18
CA ARG A 238 14.48 16.94 17.77
C ARG A 238 13.01 16.92 17.35
N ALA A 239 12.22 15.96 17.80
CA ALA A 239 10.78 15.91 17.52
C ALA A 239 10.05 17.13 18.09
N ALA A 240 10.39 17.55 19.31
CA ALA A 240 9.85 18.75 19.93
C ALA A 240 10.25 20.03 19.19
N SER A 241 11.50 20.13 18.74
CA SER A 241 11.98 21.26 17.94
C SER A 241 11.23 21.38 16.61
N ILE A 242 11.07 20.28 15.88
CA ILE A 242 10.27 20.26 14.64
C ILE A 242 8.84 20.67 14.96
N ALA A 243 8.23 20.08 15.97
CA ALA A 243 6.86 20.42 16.33
C ALA A 243 6.71 21.90 16.67
N ALA A 244 7.68 22.52 17.37
CA ALA A 244 7.66 23.93 17.74
C ALA A 244 7.58 24.90 16.55
N GLU A 245 8.02 24.48 15.36
CA GLU A 245 7.91 25.28 14.12
C GLU A 245 6.47 25.39 13.59
N TYR A 246 5.54 24.57 14.09
CA TYR A 246 4.15 24.51 13.66
C TYR A 246 3.26 25.13 14.74
N GLN A 247 2.68 26.30 14.49
CA GLN A 247 1.70 26.95 15.36
C GLN A 247 0.30 26.86 14.73
N LEU A 248 -0.72 26.77 15.59
CA LEU A 248 -2.10 26.69 15.13
C LEU A 248 -2.48 27.94 14.34
N GLY A 249 -3.06 27.74 13.15
CA GLY A 249 -3.44 28.79 12.22
C GLY A 249 -2.35 29.19 11.24
N ASP A 250 -1.09 28.76 11.43
CA ASP A 250 -0.01 29.05 10.50
C ASP A 250 -0.29 28.46 9.12
N THR A 251 0.08 29.21 8.09
CA THR A 251 0.16 28.70 6.71
C THR A 251 1.59 28.30 6.40
N ILE A 252 1.76 27.04 6.07
CA ILE A 252 3.02 26.42 5.67
C ILE A 252 3.04 26.31 4.16
N VAL A 253 4.17 26.65 3.56
CA VAL A 253 4.42 26.44 2.13
C VAL A 253 5.49 25.36 2.02
N GLU A 254 5.10 24.20 1.51
CA GLU A 254 6.03 23.12 1.27
C GLU A 254 6.90 23.45 0.05
N ARG A 255 8.22 23.37 0.20
CA ARG A 255 9.16 23.75 -0.86
C ARG A 255 9.64 22.56 -1.67
N THR A 256 9.40 21.36 -1.16
CA THR A 256 9.85 20.10 -1.76
C THR A 256 8.65 19.23 -2.15
N PHE A 257 8.89 18.03 -2.66
CA PHE A 257 7.82 17.06 -2.81
C PHE A 257 7.47 16.47 -1.44
N LEU A 258 6.19 16.54 -1.07
CA LEU A 258 5.69 15.92 0.15
C LEU A 258 5.01 14.61 -0.18
N SER A 259 5.70 13.50 0.08
CA SER A 259 5.11 12.15 -0.03
C SER A 259 4.35 11.80 1.25
N THR A 260 3.14 11.29 1.09
CA THR A 260 2.21 10.90 2.15
C THR A 260 1.51 9.60 1.77
N SER A 261 0.76 9.01 2.68
CA SER A 261 0.01 7.78 2.43
C SER A 261 -1.46 7.94 2.82
N ALA A 262 -2.36 7.51 1.94
CA ALA A 262 -3.78 7.31 2.24
C ALA A 262 -4.02 6.10 3.17
N ASN A 263 -2.99 5.27 3.40
CA ASN A 263 -3.07 4.09 4.24
C ASN A 263 -2.13 4.23 5.46
N PRO A 264 -2.66 4.64 6.64
CA PRO A 264 -1.84 4.88 7.82
C PRO A 264 -1.09 3.65 8.33
N ALA A 265 -1.44 2.43 7.89
CA ALA A 265 -0.69 1.22 8.21
C ALA A 265 0.73 1.19 7.60
N TYR A 266 1.02 2.04 6.61
CA TYR A 266 2.27 2.02 5.83
C TYR A 266 3.15 3.26 6.04
N THR A 267 2.85 4.13 7.00
CA THR A 267 3.63 5.36 7.20
C THR A 267 4.96 5.19 7.93
N GLY A 268 5.27 3.98 8.40
CA GLY A 268 6.48 3.70 9.18
C GLY A 268 6.45 4.26 10.60
N ASP A 269 7.58 4.16 11.30
CA ASP A 269 7.72 4.56 12.70
C ASP A 269 8.44 5.90 12.84
N GLY A 270 7.94 6.75 13.75
CA GLY A 270 8.55 8.05 14.03
C GLY A 270 7.79 8.86 15.08
N LEU A 271 8.45 9.87 15.62
CA LEU A 271 7.93 10.70 16.71
C LEU A 271 7.18 11.94 16.24
N VAL A 272 7.14 12.22 14.94
CA VAL A 272 6.34 13.33 14.39
C VAL A 272 5.47 12.77 13.27
N ARG A 273 4.15 12.93 13.41
CA ARG A 273 3.15 12.54 12.43
C ARG A 273 2.43 13.77 11.91
N TYR A 274 2.21 13.81 10.60
CA TYR A 274 1.35 14.75 9.92
C TYR A 274 0.08 14.02 9.50
N THR A 275 -1.07 14.59 9.85
CA THR A 275 -2.38 14.16 9.37
C THR A 275 -2.94 15.29 8.51
N ILE A 276 -3.09 15.07 7.22
CA ILE A 276 -3.41 16.11 6.24
C ILE A 276 -4.79 15.84 5.64
N ASP A 277 -5.72 16.79 5.77
CA ASP A 277 -6.96 16.81 4.99
C ASP A 277 -6.64 17.33 3.57
N ALA A 278 -6.41 16.39 2.65
CA ALA A 278 -6.09 16.68 1.25
C ALA A 278 -7.37 16.90 0.45
N ARG A 279 -7.40 17.96 -0.35
CA ARG A 279 -8.59 18.34 -1.11
C ARG A 279 -8.30 18.62 -2.58
N HIS A 280 -7.12 19.13 -2.93
CA HIS A 280 -6.90 19.82 -4.22
C HIS A 280 -5.62 19.37 -4.94
N GLY A 281 -4.46 19.46 -4.30
CA GLY A 281 -3.14 19.33 -4.93
C GLY A 281 -2.51 17.95 -4.81
N GLY A 282 -2.93 17.12 -3.84
CA GLY A 282 -2.44 15.76 -3.67
C GLY A 282 -2.75 14.86 -4.86
N LYS A 283 -1.78 14.05 -5.31
CA LYS A 283 -1.92 13.09 -6.42
C LYS A 283 -1.65 11.67 -5.94
N LEU A 284 -2.62 10.78 -6.14
CA LEU A 284 -2.45 9.36 -5.83
C LEU A 284 -1.56 8.70 -6.91
N ILE A 285 -0.39 8.22 -6.51
CA ILE A 285 0.60 7.60 -7.41
C ILE A 285 0.82 6.10 -7.12
N GLY A 286 0.04 5.50 -6.22
CA GLY A 286 0.18 4.09 -5.86
C GLY A 286 0.17 3.11 -7.04
N ALA A 287 -0.56 3.42 -8.12
CA ALA A 287 -0.61 2.59 -9.33
C ALA A 287 0.69 2.60 -10.16
N ILE A 288 1.57 3.59 -9.95
CA ILE A 288 2.85 3.74 -10.67
C ILE A 288 4.07 3.66 -9.73
N SER A 289 3.85 3.54 -8.42
CA SER A 289 4.90 3.35 -7.44
C SER A 289 5.39 1.90 -7.45
N GLU A 290 6.69 1.68 -7.30
CA GLU A 290 7.30 0.33 -7.24
C GLU A 290 6.78 -0.48 -6.04
N ASP A 291 6.44 0.22 -4.97
CA ASP A 291 5.89 -0.32 -3.73
C ASP A 291 4.41 -0.78 -3.87
N GLY A 292 3.76 -0.35 -4.95
CA GLY A 292 2.42 -0.76 -5.38
C GLY A 292 1.25 -0.03 -4.71
N GLU A 293 0.04 -0.34 -5.17
CA GLU A 293 -1.21 0.34 -4.78
C GLU A 293 -1.52 0.25 -3.28
N GLN A 294 -1.00 -0.76 -2.59
CA GLN A 294 -1.23 -1.02 -1.16
C GLN A 294 -0.77 0.12 -0.24
N PHE A 295 0.27 0.86 -0.65
CA PHE A 295 0.78 2.01 0.11
C PHE A 295 -0.14 3.23 0.00
N GLY A 296 -0.98 3.31 -1.04
CA GLY A 296 -1.85 4.45 -1.27
C GLY A 296 -1.07 5.76 -1.28
N GLU A 297 0.12 5.79 -1.91
CA GLU A 297 1.00 6.96 -1.87
C GLU A 297 0.34 8.16 -2.55
N VAL A 298 0.30 9.29 -1.83
CA VAL A 298 -0.20 10.58 -2.30
C VAL A 298 0.93 11.60 -2.22
N VAL A 299 1.25 12.23 -3.35
CA VAL A 299 2.35 13.20 -3.45
C VAL A 299 1.78 14.60 -3.69
N PHE A 300 2.29 15.57 -2.94
CA PHE A 300 2.10 17.00 -3.20
C PHE A 300 3.36 17.58 -3.83
N GLY A 301 3.18 18.43 -4.84
CA GLY A 301 4.28 19.12 -5.49
C GLY A 301 4.84 20.29 -4.65
N PRO A 302 6.04 20.80 -4.98
CA PRO A 302 6.55 22.04 -4.44
C PRO A 302 5.56 23.20 -4.60
N GLY A 303 5.43 24.02 -3.56
CA GLY A 303 4.51 25.14 -3.46
C GLY A 303 3.16 24.80 -2.84
N ALA A 304 2.88 23.53 -2.53
CA ALA A 304 1.67 23.13 -1.82
C ALA A 304 1.56 23.88 -0.48
N THR A 305 0.38 24.43 -0.22
CA THR A 305 0.12 25.21 1.00
C THR A 305 -0.78 24.48 1.96
N PHE A 306 -0.47 24.57 3.25
CA PHE A 306 -1.20 23.89 4.30
C PHE A 306 -1.45 24.82 5.47
N ARG A 307 -2.64 24.75 6.07
CA ARG A 307 -2.95 25.42 7.34
C ARG A 307 -2.82 24.44 8.49
N VAL A 308 -2.13 24.82 9.55
CA VAL A 308 -2.06 24.02 10.78
C VAL A 308 -3.39 24.14 11.54
N THR A 309 -4.14 23.06 11.62
CA THR A 309 -5.46 23.02 12.26
C THR A 309 -5.43 22.38 13.64
N GLY A 310 -4.39 21.59 13.93
CA GLY A 310 -4.28 20.87 15.19
C GLY A 310 -2.84 20.51 15.52
N LYS A 311 -2.55 20.38 16.82
CA LYS A 311 -1.27 19.89 17.31
C LYS A 311 -1.49 19.20 18.65
N ARG A 312 -1.01 17.96 18.77
CA ARG A 312 -1.19 17.14 19.98
C ARG A 312 0.09 16.42 20.34
N TYR A 313 0.48 16.50 21.61
CA TYR A 313 1.58 15.73 22.17
C TYR A 313 1.06 14.42 22.78
N TYR A 314 1.78 13.33 22.54
CA TYR A 314 1.49 12.00 23.08
C TYR A 314 2.60 11.58 24.04
N PRO A 315 2.40 11.71 25.38
CA PRO A 315 3.43 11.42 26.37
C PRO A 315 3.96 9.98 26.34
N SER A 316 3.10 9.02 25.98
CA SER A 316 3.45 7.59 25.95
C SER A 316 4.56 7.27 24.96
N ILE A 317 4.56 7.93 23.80
CA ILE A 317 5.56 7.75 22.75
C ILE A 317 6.53 8.95 22.67
N LYS A 318 6.32 9.98 23.50
CA LYS A 318 7.02 11.27 23.42
C LYS A 318 6.99 11.88 22.01
N GLY A 319 5.86 11.71 21.32
CA GLY A 319 5.67 12.10 19.93
C GLY A 319 4.63 13.19 19.75
N TRP A 320 4.60 13.77 18.57
CA TRP A 320 3.70 14.83 18.16
C TRP A 320 2.87 14.40 16.95
N ASP A 321 1.61 14.80 16.96
CA ASP A 321 0.71 14.71 15.82
C ASP A 321 0.29 16.13 15.44
N ILE A 322 0.51 16.48 14.18
CA ILE A 322 0.21 17.80 13.63
C ILE A 322 -0.85 17.59 12.55
N ALA A 323 -2.00 18.23 12.74
CA ALA A 323 -3.08 18.20 11.78
C ALA A 323 -2.95 19.41 10.83
N LEU A 324 -3.01 19.13 9.53
CA LEU A 324 -2.88 20.08 8.44
C LEU A 324 -4.13 20.03 7.57
N GLU A 325 -4.56 21.17 7.05
CA GLU A 325 -5.58 21.27 6.01
C GLU A 325 -4.94 21.85 4.76
N GLU A 326 -5.10 21.18 3.61
CA GLU A 326 -4.59 21.71 2.35
C GLU A 326 -5.33 22.99 1.94
N LEU A 327 -4.55 24.01 1.58
CA LEU A 327 -5.02 25.25 1.00
C LEU A 327 -4.71 25.23 -0.51
N GLY A 328 -5.71 25.56 -1.32
CA GLY A 328 -5.74 25.41 -2.78
C GLY A 328 -4.69 26.16 -3.57
#